data_AF-A0A940U4X8-F1
#
_entry.id   AF-A0A940U4X8-F1
#
_cell.length_a   1.000
_cell.length_b   1.000
_cell.length_c   1.000
_cell.angle_alpha   90.00
_cell.angle_beta   90.00
_cell.angle_gamma   90.00
#
_symmetry.space_group_name_H-M   'P 1'
#
loop_
_entity.id
_entity.type
_entity.pdbx_description
1 polymer ?
#
loop_
_entity_poly.entity_id
_entity_poly.type
_entity_poly.pdbx_seq_one_letter_code
_entity_poly.pdbx_strand_id
1 'polypeptide(L)'
;RYLQDEKERQPLSPKTVLMKDLNLDYFEHKKRKKSTRLPMGKRQGTFEEVNLGFSGETALAEAQRCFNCGVCNLCDNCYIFCPDVAIRKENGNNVIDYDHCKGCGICVEECPRDAMVMEEEGR
;
A
#
# COMPACT_ATOMS: atom_id res chain seq x y z
N ARG A 1 9.71 1.14 -29.10
CA ARG A 1 10.20 2.02 -28.01
C ARG A 1 9.91 1.29 -26.71
N TYR A 2 10.83 0.44 -26.27
CA TYR A 2 10.75 -0.21 -24.96
C TYR A 2 11.32 0.76 -23.93
N LEU A 3 10.89 0.69 -22.68
CA LEU A 3 11.46 1.44 -21.57
C LEU A 3 12.95 1.06 -21.46
N GLN A 4 13.82 1.88 -22.04
CA GLN A 4 15.26 1.79 -21.89
C GLN A 4 15.62 2.60 -20.64
N ASP A 5 16.49 2.06 -19.80
CA ASP A 5 17.05 2.68 -18.58
C ASP A 5 16.24 2.63 -17.27
N GLU A 6 15.17 1.84 -17.16
CA GLU A 6 14.64 1.54 -15.82
C GLU A 6 15.57 0.54 -15.14
N LYS A 7 16.45 1.06 -14.25
CA LYS A 7 17.16 0.25 -13.26
C LYS A 7 16.18 -0.74 -12.64
N GLU A 8 16.58 -1.99 -12.52
CA GLU A 8 15.77 -3.05 -11.91
C GLU A 8 15.20 -2.56 -10.58
N ARG A 9 13.86 -2.48 -10.48
CA ARG A 9 13.21 -1.97 -9.27
C ARG A 9 13.45 -2.98 -8.16
N GLN A 10 14.26 -2.60 -7.18
CA GLN A 10 14.40 -3.38 -5.97
C GLN A 10 13.04 -3.49 -5.26
N PRO A 11 12.71 -4.67 -4.71
CA PRO A 11 11.47 -4.84 -3.98
C PRO A 11 11.46 -3.88 -2.77
N LEU A 12 10.36 -3.14 -2.61
CA LEU A 12 10.22 -2.16 -1.54
C LEU A 12 10.05 -2.79 -0.15
N SER A 13 9.72 -4.09 -0.09
CA SER A 13 9.57 -4.85 1.15
C SER A 13 10.22 -6.23 1.01
N PRO A 14 10.90 -6.74 2.05
CA PRO A 14 11.51 -8.07 2.03
C PRO A 14 10.49 -9.20 2.10
N LYS A 15 9.26 -8.95 2.57
CA LYS A 15 8.17 -9.94 2.69
C LYS A 15 6.98 -9.59 1.81
N THR A 16 6.28 -10.61 1.32
CA THR A 16 4.98 -10.41 0.67
C THR A 16 3.91 -10.23 1.73
N VAL A 17 3.30 -9.05 1.79
CA VAL A 17 2.22 -8.72 2.72
C VAL A 17 0.91 -9.33 2.24
N LEU A 18 0.25 -10.09 3.10
CA LEU A 18 -1.06 -10.68 2.83
C LEU A 18 -2.18 -9.77 3.37
N MET A 19 -3.40 -9.98 2.87
CA MET A 19 -4.57 -9.20 3.32
C MET A 19 -4.80 -9.27 4.83
N LYS A 20 -4.48 -10.41 5.46
CA LYS A 20 -4.62 -10.63 6.91
C LYS A 20 -3.60 -9.86 7.76
N ASP A 21 -2.50 -9.40 7.14
CA ASP A 21 -1.43 -8.68 7.83
C ASP A 21 -1.73 -7.16 7.86
N LEU A 22 -2.69 -6.70 7.07
CA LEU A 22 -3.10 -5.30 7.00
C LEU A 22 -4.09 -4.97 8.11
N ASN A 23 -3.91 -3.83 8.77
CA ASN A 23 -4.94 -3.27 9.63
C ASN A 23 -6.01 -2.57 8.76
N LEU A 24 -7.13 -3.27 8.55
CA LEU A 24 -8.21 -2.87 7.66
C LEU A 24 -9.12 -1.78 8.22
N ASP A 25 -9.03 -1.48 9.52
CA ASP A 25 -9.90 -0.49 10.18
C ASP A 25 -9.67 0.93 9.65
N TYR A 26 -8.50 1.17 9.05
CA TYR A 26 -8.14 2.44 8.42
C TYR A 26 -8.67 2.60 6.99
N PHE A 27 -9.32 1.59 6.42
CA PHE A 27 -9.72 1.59 5.02
C PHE A 27 -11.21 1.35 4.83
N GLU A 28 -11.85 2.24 4.07
CA GLU A 28 -13.25 2.06 3.69
C GLU A 28 -13.41 0.95 2.65
N HIS A 29 -14.31 0.00 2.91
CA HIS A 29 -14.61 -1.05 1.96
C HIS A 29 -15.35 -0.52 0.73
N LYS A 30 -14.69 -0.60 -0.43
CA LYS A 30 -15.24 -0.16 -1.74
C LYS A 30 -15.40 -1.31 -2.71
N LYS A 31 -16.54 -1.36 -3.40
CA LYS A 31 -16.81 -2.35 -4.46
C LYS A 31 -15.91 -2.12 -5.67
N ARG A 32 -15.48 -3.23 -6.29
CA ARG A 32 -14.69 -3.21 -7.54
C ARG A 32 -15.44 -2.51 -8.67
N LYS A 33 -14.77 -1.55 -9.33
CA LYS A 33 -15.31 -0.92 -10.54
C LYS A 33 -15.26 -1.92 -11.70
N LYS A 34 -16.33 -1.96 -12.50
CA LYS A 34 -16.44 -2.86 -13.65
C LYS A 34 -15.80 -2.19 -14.86
N SER A 35 -14.97 -2.92 -15.60
CA SER A 35 -14.44 -2.44 -16.86
C SER A 35 -15.55 -2.39 -17.91
N THR A 36 -15.40 -1.47 -18.85
CA THR A 36 -16.28 -1.37 -20.00
C THR A 36 -16.02 -2.57 -20.91
N ARG A 37 -17.10 -3.18 -21.39
CA ARG A 37 -17.02 -4.31 -22.32
C ARG A 37 -17.93 -4.07 -23.51
N LEU A 38 -17.51 -4.52 -24.68
CA LEU A 38 -18.34 -4.47 -25.88
C LEU A 38 -19.66 -5.25 -25.62
N PRO A 39 -20.84 -4.76 -26.03
CA PRO A 39 -22.10 -5.49 -25.87
C PRO A 39 -22.07 -6.82 -26.63
N MET A 40 -22.69 -7.87 -26.06
CA MET A 40 -22.60 -9.25 -26.60
C MET A 40 -22.96 -9.36 -28.08
N GLY A 41 -24.01 -8.66 -28.55
CA GLY A 41 -24.42 -8.71 -29.95
C GLY A 41 -23.38 -8.19 -30.94
N LYS A 42 -22.48 -7.28 -30.51
CA LYS A 42 -21.40 -6.75 -31.34
C LYS A 42 -20.12 -7.58 -31.29
N ARG A 43 -20.04 -8.56 -30.38
CA ARG A 43 -18.88 -9.45 -30.24
C ARG A 43 -18.84 -10.53 -31.30
N GLN A 44 -19.98 -10.85 -31.91
CA GLN A 44 -20.08 -11.92 -32.89
C GLN A 44 -19.73 -11.40 -34.28
N GLY A 45 -18.87 -12.13 -35.00
CA GLY A 45 -18.52 -11.82 -36.38
C GLY A 45 -17.57 -10.63 -36.56
N THR A 46 -17.02 -10.08 -35.48
CA THR A 46 -16.01 -9.01 -35.52
C THR A 46 -14.75 -9.44 -34.77
N PHE A 47 -13.64 -8.78 -35.09
CA PHE A 47 -12.37 -8.91 -34.36
C PHE A 47 -12.13 -7.68 -33.47
N GLU A 48 -13.20 -6.94 -33.14
CA GLU A 48 -13.12 -5.78 -32.25
C GLU A 48 -12.75 -6.21 -30.81
N GLU A 49 -12.01 -5.36 -30.11
CA GLU A 49 -11.62 -5.63 -28.73
C GLU A 49 -12.85 -5.69 -27.80
N VAL A 50 -12.95 -6.77 -27.04
CA VAL A 50 -14.09 -6.99 -26.14
C VAL A 50 -13.93 -6.25 -24.81
N ASN A 51 -12.71 -6.19 -24.28
CA ASN A 51 -12.40 -5.54 -23.01
C ASN A 51 -11.91 -4.12 -23.29
N LEU A 52 -12.80 -3.15 -23.21
CA LEU A 52 -12.50 -1.75 -23.53
C LEU A 52 -11.82 -1.00 -22.35
N GLY A 53 -11.37 -1.74 -21.33
CA GLY A 53 -10.68 -1.18 -20.18
C GLY A 53 -11.52 -0.26 -19.29
N PHE A 54 -10.84 0.64 -18.58
CA PHE A 54 -11.45 1.69 -17.77
C PHE A 54 -11.36 3.04 -18.48
N SER A 55 -12.32 3.93 -18.21
CA SER A 55 -12.10 5.36 -18.47
C SER A 55 -10.97 5.88 -17.56
N GLY A 56 -10.32 6.98 -17.94
CA GLY A 56 -9.25 7.57 -17.13
C GLY A 56 -9.69 7.86 -15.69
N GLU A 57 -10.90 8.40 -15.51
CA GLU A 57 -11.49 8.64 -14.18
C GLU A 57 -11.70 7.33 -13.39
N THR A 58 -12.24 6.29 -14.03
CA THR A 58 -12.46 5.00 -13.36
C THR A 58 -11.14 4.33 -13.01
N ALA A 59 -10.13 4.46 -13.87
CA ALA A 59 -8.79 3.93 -13.63
C ALA A 59 -8.13 4.59 -12.42
N LEU A 60 -8.21 5.93 -12.31
CA LEU A 60 -7.70 6.67 -11.15
C LEU A 60 -8.43 6.26 -9.86
N ALA A 61 -9.77 6.18 -9.91
CA ALA A 61 -10.56 5.76 -8.76
C ALA A 61 -10.26 4.33 -8.30
N GLU A 62 -9.99 3.41 -9.23
CA GLU A 62 -9.59 2.04 -8.90
C GLU A 62 -8.15 2.00 -8.35
N ALA A 63 -7.22 2.78 -8.90
CA ALA A 63 -5.84 2.87 -8.43
C ALA A 63 -5.76 3.40 -6.99
N GLN A 64 -6.62 4.36 -6.64
CA GLN A 64 -6.72 4.91 -5.27
C GLN A 64 -7.19 3.90 -4.22
N ARG A 65 -7.69 2.72 -4.62
CA ARG A 65 -8.04 1.63 -3.69
C ARG A 65 -6.83 0.80 -3.26
N CYS A 66 -5.64 1.06 -3.82
CA CYS A 66 -4.41 0.40 -3.40
C CYS A 66 -4.08 0.75 -1.94
N PHE A 67 -3.80 -0.25 -1.12
CA PHE A 67 -3.43 -0.06 0.29
C PHE A 67 -2.01 0.48 0.50
N ASN A 68 -1.16 0.42 -0.54
CA ASN A 68 0.30 0.60 -0.42
C ASN A 68 0.92 -0.40 0.59
N CYS A 69 0.45 -1.65 0.56
CA CYS A 69 0.89 -2.72 1.46
C CYS A 69 2.41 -2.94 1.42
N GLY A 70 3.01 -3.14 2.59
CA GLY A 70 4.44 -3.34 2.79
C GLY A 70 5.31 -2.09 2.64
N VAL A 71 4.72 -0.92 2.38
CA VAL A 71 5.47 0.31 2.09
C VAL A 71 4.96 1.46 2.94
N CYS A 72 5.87 2.14 3.64
CA CYS A 72 5.55 3.34 4.39
C CYS A 72 5.16 4.48 3.42
N ASN A 73 4.01 5.11 3.65
CA ASN A 73 3.54 6.28 2.92
C ASN A 73 3.42 7.54 3.80
N LEU A 74 4.08 7.54 4.96
CA LEU A 74 4.12 8.67 5.89
C LEU A 74 2.72 9.11 6.39
N CYS A 75 1.86 8.15 6.72
CA CYS A 75 0.54 8.43 7.30
C CYS A 75 0.56 8.93 8.75
N ASP A 76 1.73 8.88 9.40
CA ASP A 76 1.95 9.28 10.79
C ASP A 76 1.20 8.52 11.89
N ASN A 77 0.47 7.43 11.60
CA ASN A 77 -0.14 6.60 12.66
C ASN A 77 0.87 6.16 13.72
N CYS A 78 2.04 5.67 13.31
CA CYS A 78 3.08 5.26 14.25
C CYS A 78 3.48 6.40 15.21
N TYR A 79 3.58 7.64 14.69
CA TYR A 79 3.90 8.83 15.46
C TYR A 79 2.77 9.21 16.41
N ILE A 80 1.53 9.17 15.94
CA ILE A 80 0.33 9.53 16.71
C ILE A 80 0.08 8.56 17.87
N PHE A 81 0.25 7.26 17.63
CA PHE A 81 -0.08 6.21 18.61
C PHE A 81 1.08 5.80 19.51
N CYS A 82 2.29 6.36 19.34
CA CYS A 82 3.40 6.07 20.23
C CYS A 82 3.14 6.68 21.63
N PRO A 83 2.94 5.87 22.69
CA PRO A 83 2.61 6.39 24.02
C PRO A 83 3.80 7.11 24.67
N ASP A 84 5.03 6.75 24.30
CA ASP A 84 6.26 7.29 24.86
C ASP A 84 6.86 8.43 24.02
N VAL A 85 6.19 8.86 22.95
CA VAL A 85 6.66 9.91 22.03
C VAL A 85 8.08 9.59 21.48
N ALA A 86 8.36 8.31 21.27
CA ALA A 86 9.64 7.80 20.80
C ALA A 86 9.79 7.79 19.26
N ILE A 87 8.91 8.47 18.53
CA ILE A 87 9.01 8.62 17.07
C ILE A 87 9.21 10.09 16.75
N ARG A 88 10.28 10.39 16.00
CA ARG A 88 10.66 11.75 15.61
C ARG A 88 10.56 11.91 14.09
N LYS A 89 10.32 13.15 13.64
CA LYS A 89 10.34 13.49 12.21
C LYS A 89 11.72 14.00 11.81
N GLU A 90 12.39 13.25 10.95
CA GLU A 90 13.72 13.58 10.44
C GLU A 90 13.74 13.47 8.91
N ASN A 91 14.14 14.55 8.22
CA ASN A 91 14.19 14.61 6.76
C ASN A 91 12.88 14.18 6.06
N GLY A 92 11.73 14.46 6.67
CA GLY A 92 10.42 14.08 6.17
C GLY A 92 10.02 12.62 6.45
N ASN A 93 10.82 11.85 7.19
CA ASN A 93 10.53 10.48 7.57
C ASN A 93 10.28 10.33 9.08
N ASN A 94 9.58 9.27 9.45
CA ASN A 94 9.38 8.88 10.85
C ASN A 94 10.52 7.95 11.28
N VAL A 95 11.29 8.38 12.27
CA VAL A 95 12.46 7.66 12.81
C VAL A 95 12.20 7.31 14.27
N ILE A 96 12.49 6.06 14.64
CA ILE A 96 12.34 5.58 16.01
C ILE A 96 13.57 6.03 16.82
N ASP A 97 13.33 6.70 17.94
CA ASP A 97 14.32 7.00 18.96
C ASP A 97 14.42 5.79 19.90
N TYR A 98 15.40 4.93 19.67
CA TYR A 98 15.59 3.70 20.44
C TYR A 98 15.98 3.96 21.90
N ASP A 99 16.58 5.11 22.24
CA ASP A 99 16.92 5.44 23.63
C ASP A 99 15.66 5.72 24.47
N HIS A 100 14.60 6.20 23.82
CA HIS A 100 13.31 6.48 24.46
C HIS A 100 12.29 5.35 24.28
N CYS A 101 12.41 4.55 23.23
CA CYS A 101 11.52 3.44 22.92
C CYS A 101 11.44 2.40 24.06
N LYS A 102 10.23 1.96 24.40
CA LYS A 102 9.98 0.92 25.41
C LYS A 102 9.67 -0.46 24.82
N GLY A 103 9.73 -0.60 23.49
CA GLY A 103 9.50 -1.88 22.81
C GLY A 103 8.05 -2.39 22.87
N CYS A 104 7.06 -1.52 23.08
CA CYS A 104 5.66 -1.92 23.24
C CYS A 104 4.99 -2.44 21.94
N GLY A 105 5.56 -2.15 20.77
CA GLY A 105 5.06 -2.65 19.47
C GLY A 105 3.79 -1.98 18.93
N ILE A 106 3.19 -1.03 19.65
CA ILE A 106 1.94 -0.35 19.22
C ILE A 106 2.10 0.33 17.86
N CYS A 107 3.26 0.92 17.58
CA CYS A 107 3.52 1.55 16.30
C CYS A 107 3.45 0.55 15.12
N VAL A 108 3.83 -0.71 15.35
CA VAL A 108 3.77 -1.79 14.35
C VAL A 108 2.32 -2.25 14.17
N GLU A 109 1.58 -2.46 15.25
CA GLU A 109 0.15 -2.85 15.21
C GLU A 109 -0.73 -1.80 14.52
N GLU A 110 -0.46 -0.52 14.80
CA GLU A 110 -1.22 0.60 14.23
C GLU A 110 -0.78 0.98 12.81
N CYS A 111 0.18 0.26 12.23
CA CYS A 111 0.60 0.45 10.85
C CYS A 111 -0.41 -0.19 9.89
N PRO A 112 -1.19 0.59 9.11
CA PRO A 112 -2.22 0.03 8.24
C PRO A 112 -1.68 -0.83 7.09
N ARG A 113 -0.39 -0.68 6.80
CA ARG A 113 0.27 -1.28 5.63
C ARG A 113 1.21 -2.42 5.98
N ASP A 114 1.38 -2.77 7.25
CA ASP A 114 2.39 -3.76 7.66
C ASP A 114 3.80 -3.38 7.12
N ALA A 115 4.15 -2.09 7.24
CA ALA A 115 5.39 -1.52 6.72
C ALA A 115 6.54 -1.52 7.73
N MET A 116 6.31 -2.04 8.94
CA MET A 116 7.28 -2.15 10.02
C MET A 116 7.19 -3.53 10.63
N VAL A 117 8.29 -4.00 11.21
CA VAL A 117 8.37 -5.30 11.88
C VAL A 117 9.02 -5.12 13.24
N MET A 118 8.55 -5.84 14.24
CA MET A 118 9.23 -5.96 15.53
C MET A 118 10.23 -7.12 15.45
N GLU A 119 11.48 -6.86 15.80
CA GLU A 119 12.52 -7.88 15.97
C GLU A 119 13.07 -7.78 17.39
N GLU A 120 13.42 -8.91 18.00
CA GLU A 120 14.11 -8.91 19.28
C GLU A 120 15.52 -8.35 19.09
N GLU A 121 15.92 -7.44 19.98
CA GLU A 121 17.28 -6.92 19.99
C GLU A 121 18.24 -8.08 20.32
N GLY A 122 19.10 -8.43 19.36
CA GLY A 122 20.00 -9.58 19.49
C GLY A 122 20.92 -9.44 20.71
N ARG A 123 20.93 -10.46 21.56
CA ARG A 123 21.96 -10.65 22.60
C ARG A 123 23.25 -11.20 22.01
#